data_AF-A0A965VP00-F1
#
_entry.id   AF-A0A965VP00-F1
#
_cell.length_a   1.000
_cell.length_b   1.000
_cell.length_c   1.000
_cell.angle_alpha   90.00
_cell.angle_beta   90.00
_cell.angle_gamma   90.00
#
_symmetry.space_group_name_H-M   'P 1'
#
loop_
_entity.id
_entity.type
_entity.pdbx_description
1 polymer ?
#
loop_
_entity_poly.entity_id
_entity_poly.type
_entity_poly.pdbx_seq_one_letter_code
_entity_poly.pdbx_strand_id
1 'polypeptide(L)' 'MDLQKLVRQNILSLKPYSSARDEFSGEAGVFLDANENPFGDLNRYPDPHQQT' A
#
# COMPACT_ATOMS: atom_id res chain seq x y z
N MET A 1 5.12 -27.93 7.92
CA MET A 1 4.41 -27.75 6.63
C MET A 1 5.15 -26.68 5.87
N ASP A 2 5.57 -26.95 4.64
CA ASP A 2 6.32 -26.00 3.83
C ASP A 2 5.33 -25.19 2.97
N LEU A 3 5.14 -23.92 3.34
CA LEU A 3 4.18 -23.03 2.69
C LEU A 3 4.56 -22.72 1.24
N GLN A 4 5.85 -22.74 0.89
CA GLN A 4 6.31 -22.45 -0.47
C GLN A 4 5.80 -23.49 -1.47
N LYS A 5 5.57 -24.72 -1.01
CA LYS A 5 5.00 -25.81 -1.84
C LYS A 5 3.52 -25.63 -2.17
N LEU A 6 2.82 -24.74 -1.47
CA LEU A 6 1.40 -24.47 -1.67
C LEU A 6 1.16 -23.24 -2.56
N VAL A 7 2.17 -22.37 -2.68
CA VAL A 7 2.07 -21.13 -3.45
C VAL A 7 2.40 -21.41 -4.92
N ARG A 8 1.63 -20.82 -5.83
CA ARG A 8 1.86 -20.94 -7.28
C ARG A 8 3.20 -20.30 -7.65
N GLN A 9 3.94 -20.94 -8.55
CA GLN A 9 5.27 -20.47 -8.98
C GLN A 9 5.23 -19.04 -9.54
N ASN A 10 4.18 -18.68 -10.28
CA ASN A 10 4.03 -17.33 -10.83
C ASN A 10 3.81 -16.25 -9.76
N ILE A 11 3.34 -16.61 -8.56
CA ILE A 11 3.15 -15.70 -7.44
C ILE A 11 4.45 -15.57 -6.65
N LEU A 12 5.18 -16.67 -6.48
CA LEU A 12 6.52 -16.65 -5.85
C LEU A 12 7.53 -15.81 -6.65
N SER A 13 7.44 -15.85 -7.99
CA SER A 13 8.33 -15.08 -8.87
C SER A 13 7.84 -13.65 -9.11
N LEU A 14 6.67 -13.27 -8.62
CA LEU A 14 6.08 -11.97 -8.90
C LEU A 14 6.85 -10.89 -8.14
N LYS A 15 7.27 -9.83 -8.85
CA LYS A 15 7.70 -8.60 -8.19
C LYS A 15 6.45 -7.89 -7.65
N PRO A 16 6.33 -7.65 -6.33
CA PRO A 16 5.19 -6.92 -5.80
C PRO A 16 5.15 -5.51 -6.36
N TYR A 17 3.93 -4.96 -6.48
CA TYR A 17 3.76 -3.55 -6.77
C TYR A 17 4.36 -2.72 -5.63
N SER A 18 5.15 -1.70 -5.99
CA SER A 18 5.74 -0.74 -5.08
C SER A 18 5.04 0.58 -5.29
N SER A 19 4.42 1.14 -4.25
CA SER A 19 3.86 2.48 -4.32
C SER A 19 4.93 3.50 -3.95
N ALA A 20 4.80 4.74 -4.42
CA ALA A 20 5.71 5.82 -4.04
C ALA A 20 5.74 6.09 -2.51
N ARG A 21 4.69 5.67 -1.78
CA ARG A 21 4.65 5.68 -0.32
C ARG A 21 5.51 4.60 0.31
N ASP A 22 5.67 3.44 -0.34
CA ASP A 22 6.55 2.35 0.13
C ASP A 22 8.04 2.71 -0.05
N GLU A 23 8.34 3.63 -0.97
CA GLU A 23 9.69 4.09 -1.29
C GLU A 23 10.11 5.36 -0.53
N PHE A 24 9.17 6.04 0.13
CA PHE A 24 9.42 7.28 0.85
C PHE A 24 9.53 7.08 2.37
N SER A 25 10.70 7.39 2.93
CA SER A 25 11.01 7.27 4.37
C SER A 25 11.10 8.61 5.13
N GLY A 26 10.69 9.73 4.51
CA GLY A 26 10.73 11.07 5.10
C GLY A 26 9.48 11.44 5.92
N GLU A 27 9.56 12.53 6.69
CA GLU A 27 8.38 13.11 7.37
C GLU A 27 7.35 13.65 6.37
N ALA A 28 6.08 13.60 6.78
CA ALA A 28 4.91 13.84 5.95
C ALA A 28 5.01 15.13 5.10
N GLY A 29 5.01 14.97 3.77
CA GLY A 29 4.94 16.04 2.78
C GLY A 29 3.58 16.11 2.08
N VAL A 30 3.45 17.03 1.12
CA VAL A 30 2.29 17.07 0.21
C VAL A 30 2.53 16.04 -0.90
N PHE A 31 1.74 14.96 -0.90
CA PHE A 31 1.84 13.87 -1.87
C PHE A 31 0.85 14.09 -3.03
N LEU A 32 1.37 14.30 -4.24
CA LEU A 32 0.61 14.50 -5.48
C LEU A 32 0.99 13.44 -6.53
N ASP A 33 1.20 12.21 -6.07
CA ASP A 33 1.73 11.07 -6.83
C ASP A 33 0.65 10.00 -7.12
N ALA A 34 -0.46 10.00 -6.39
CA ALA A 34 -1.51 8.98 -6.45
C ALA A 34 -2.85 9.46 -7.06
N ASN A 35 -2.88 10.62 -7.72
CA ASN A 35 -4.09 11.21 -8.32
C ASN A 35 -5.27 11.36 -7.34
N GLU A 36 -4.97 11.62 -6.06
CA GLU A 36 -5.98 11.82 -5.04
C GLU A 36 -6.71 13.15 -5.24
N ASN A 37 -8.02 13.18 -4.95
CA ASN A 37 -8.77 14.42 -4.97
C ASN A 37 -8.31 15.30 -3.78
N PRO A 38 -7.87 16.55 -4.01
CA PRO A 38 -7.45 17.44 -2.93
C PRO A 38 -8.61 17.97 -2.07
N PHE A 39 -9.86 17.74 -2.47
CA PHE A 39 -11.06 18.25 -1.80
C PHE A 39 -11.92 17.11 -1.21
N GLY A 40 -12.41 17.33 0.03
CA GLY A 40 -13.31 16.42 0.75
C GLY A 40 -12.78 16.02 2.13
N ASP A 41 -13.67 15.64 3.05
CA ASP A 41 -13.31 15.17 4.41
C ASP A 41 -13.09 13.64 4.48
N LEU A 42 -13.45 12.91 3.42
CA LEU A 42 -13.49 11.44 3.37
C LEU A 42 -12.57 10.88 2.27
N ASN A 43 -11.41 11.52 2.06
CA ASN A 43 -10.50 11.19 0.95
C ASN A 43 -9.65 9.94 1.24
N ARG A 44 -9.84 9.32 2.40
CA ARG A 44 -9.07 8.17 2.89
C ARG A 44 -10.04 7.12 3.43
N TYR A 45 -9.85 5.86 3.03
CA TYR A 45 -10.49 4.76 3.75
C TYR A 45 -10.12 4.84 5.24
N PRO A 46 -11.05 4.51 6.15
CA PRO A 46 -10.75 4.48 7.57
C PRO A 46 -9.55 3.57 7.83
N ASP A 47 -8.73 3.93 8.81
CA ASP A 47 -7.58 3.11 9.18
C ASP A 47 -8.07 1.69 9.51
N PRO A 48 -7.54 0.63 8.86
CA PRO A 48 -7.94 -0.74 9.16
C PRO A 48 -7.69 -1.16 10.62
N HIS A 49 -6.93 -0.36 11.37
CA HIS A 49 -6.68 -0.50 12.81
C HIS A 49 -7.33 0.59 13.66
N GLN A 50 -8.32 1.33 13.12
CA GLN A 50 -9.05 2.35 13.87
C GLN A 50 -9.77 1.71 15.06
N GLN A 51 -9.18 1.83 16.25
CA GLN A 51 -9.83 1.52 17.50
C GLN A 51 -10.61 2.75 17.97
N THR A 52 -11.86 2.52 18.37
CA THR A 52 -12.77 3.51 18.95
C THR A 52 -12.28 4.03 20.30
#